data_AF-A0A498HGT1-F1
#
_entry.id   AF-A0A498HGT1-F1
#
_cell.length_a   1.000
_cell.length_b   1.000
_cell.length_c   1.000
_cell.angle_alpha   90.00
_cell.angle_beta   90.00
_cell.angle_gamma   90.00
#
_symmetry.space_group_name_H-M   'P 1'
#
loop_
_entity.id
_entity.type
_entity.pdbx_description
1 polymer ?
#
loop_
_entity_poly.entity_id
_entity_poly.type
_entity_poly.pdbx_seq_one_letter_code
_entity_poly.pdbx_strand_id
1 'polypeptide(L)' 'MDNKWENVTNLRTLIKGKALMKMSGQSVFEVESDIRSFVAGDGLHLDSDQIYVVLGKLDTKMRAEGYVPNVDLLLT' A
#
# COMPACT_ATOMS: atom_id res chain seq x y z
N MET A 1 18.50 -16.10 -16.01
CA MET A 1 17.27 -16.21 -15.19
C MET A 1 17.73 -16.13 -13.77
N ASP A 2 17.76 -14.91 -13.28
CA ASP A 2 18.83 -14.49 -12.39
C ASP A 2 18.42 -14.73 -10.94
N ASN A 3 19.29 -15.42 -10.21
CA ASN A 3 19.21 -15.85 -8.80
C ASN A 3 19.08 -14.68 -7.80
N LYS A 4 18.80 -13.47 -8.29
CA LYS A 4 18.66 -12.22 -7.53
C LYS A 4 17.36 -12.20 -6.72
N TRP A 5 16.26 -12.72 -7.26
CA TRP A 5 14.97 -12.72 -6.56
C TRP A 5 14.94 -13.68 -5.37
N GLU A 6 15.56 -14.85 -5.51
CA GLU A 6 15.73 -15.80 -4.40
C GLU A 6 16.54 -15.18 -3.25
N ASN A 7 17.61 -14.45 -3.57
CA ASN A 7 18.39 -13.71 -2.58
C ASN A 7 17.58 -12.62 -1.87
N VAL A 8 16.72 -11.89 -2.60
CA VAL A 8 15.82 -10.89 -2.01
C VAL A 8 14.81 -11.55 -1.06
N THR A 9 14.24 -12.69 -1.44
CA THR A 9 13.32 -13.45 -0.60
C THR A 9 14.02 -13.93 0.68
N ASN A 10 15.21 -14.52 0.55
CA ASN A 10 16.01 -14.98 1.69
C ASN A 10 16.36 -13.83 2.65
N LEU A 11 16.72 -12.65 2.11
CA LEU A 11 17.00 -11.46 2.90
C LEU A 11 15.75 -10.97 3.66
N ARG A 12 14.58 -10.92 3.00
CA ARG A 12 13.31 -10.54 3.63
C ARG A 12 12.93 -11.50 4.77
N THR A 13 13.13 -12.80 4.57
CA THR A 13 12.89 -13.82 5.59
C THR A 13 13.81 -13.64 6.80
N LEU A 14 15.10 -13.37 6.57
CA LEU A 14 16.07 -13.09 7.64
C LEU A 14 15.69 -11.83 8.43
N ILE A 15 15.28 -10.76 7.76
CA ILE A 15 14.83 -9.50 8.36
C ILE A 15 13.62 -9.75 9.27
N LYS A 16 12.60 -10.49 8.79
CA LYS A 16 11.43 -10.87 9.58
C LYS A 16 11.80 -11.75 10.78
N GLY A 17 12.67 -12.74 10.59
CA GLY A 17 13.14 -13.62 11.67
C GLY A 17 13.93 -12.89 12.77
N LYS A 18 14.57 -11.78 12.43
CA LYS A 18 15.25 -10.88 13.38
C LYS A 18 14.34 -9.79 13.97
N ALA A 19 13.04 -9.83 13.69
CA ALA A 19 12.06 -8.80 14.06
C ALA A 19 12.45 -7.38 13.61
N LEU A 20 13.27 -7.28 12.55
CA LEU A 20 13.64 -6.00 11.97
C LEU A 20 12.48 -5.54 11.09
N MET A 21 11.80 -4.47 11.50
CA MET A 21 10.71 -3.89 10.73
C MET A 21 11.20 -2.65 10.01
N LYS A 22 10.87 -2.54 8.72
CA LYS A 22 10.99 -1.27 8.02
C LYS A 22 10.02 -0.29 8.68
N MET A 23 10.48 0.93 8.97
CA MET A 23 9.59 2.03 9.38
C MET A 23 8.48 2.15 8.33
N SER A 24 7.23 2.05 8.77
CA SER A 24 6.08 2.23 7.90
C SER A 24 6.11 3.63 7.31
N GLY A 25 5.87 3.75 6.01
CA GLY A 25 5.61 5.07 5.42
C GLY A 25 4.31 5.63 6.02
N GLN A 26 4.27 6.94 6.25
CA GLN A 26 3.06 7.62 6.68
C GLN A 26 2.82 8.79 5.72
N SER A 27 1.58 8.92 5.27
CA SER A 27 1.10 10.08 4.53
C SER A 27 0.14 10.84 5.41
N VAL A 28 0.22 12.17 5.41
CA VAL A 28 -0.56 13.03 6.30
C VAL A 28 -1.24 14.08 5.44
N PHE A 29 -2.48 14.42 5.77
CA PHE A 29 -3.27 15.45 5.10
C PHE A 29 -4.13 16.22 6.11
N GLU A 30 -4.43 17.47 5.79
CA GLU A 30 -5.22 18.37 6.64
C GLU A 30 -6.64 18.53 6.09
N VAL A 31 -7.64 18.41 6.95
CA VAL A 31 -9.05 18.66 6.63
C VAL A 31 -9.65 19.47 7.76
N GLU A 32 -10.18 20.66 7.47
CA GLU A 32 -10.86 21.52 8.46
C GLU A 32 -10.02 21.79 9.73
N SER A 33 -8.71 21.97 9.55
CA SER A 33 -7.71 22.13 10.62
C SER A 33 -7.41 20.88 11.46
N ASP A 34 -7.98 19.73 11.12
CA ASP A 34 -7.62 18.43 11.68
C ASP A 34 -6.60 17.71 10.78
N ILE A 35 -5.52 17.24 11.41
CA ILE A 35 -4.47 16.45 10.75
C ILE A 35 -4.85 14.98 10.80
N ARG A 36 -4.99 14.34 9.63
CA ARG A 36 -5.24 12.91 9.50
C ARG A 36 -4.08 12.21 8.80
N SER A 37 -3.85 10.95 9.14
CA SER A 37 -2.74 10.19 8.58
C SER A 37 -3.13 8.79 8.12
N PHE A 38 -2.52 8.36 7.03
CA PHE A 38 -2.55 7.00 6.53
C PHE A 38 -1.19 6.34 6.71
N VAL A 39 -1.15 5.20 7.37
CA VAL A 39 0.07 4.42 7.55
C VAL A 39 0.11 3.29 6.52
N ALA A 40 1.25 3.15 5.84
CA ALA A 40 1.43 2.13 4.81
C ALA A 40 1.34 0.74 5.43
N GLY A 41 0.40 -0.07 4.93
CA GLY A 41 0.12 -1.40 5.46
C GLY A 41 -0.79 -1.42 6.69
N ASP A 42 -1.36 -0.29 7.09
CA ASP A 42 -2.40 -0.24 8.11
C ASP A 42 -3.74 -0.73 7.54
N GLY A 43 -4.15 -1.91 7.99
CA GLY A 43 -5.48 -2.48 7.74
C GLY A 43 -6.38 -2.47 8.98
N LEU A 44 -5.96 -1.86 10.08
CA LEU A 44 -6.67 -1.85 11.36
C LEU A 44 -7.36 -0.51 11.63
N HIS A 45 -7.25 0.45 10.72
CA HIS A 45 -7.98 1.71 10.80
C HIS A 45 -9.49 1.45 10.91
N LEU A 46 -10.16 2.10 11.87
CA LEU A 46 -11.59 1.91 12.14
C LEU A 46 -12.45 2.20 10.90
N ASP A 47 -12.03 3.18 10.09
CA ASP A 47 -12.72 3.55 8.86
C ASP A 47 -12.22 2.81 7.61
N SER A 48 -11.40 1.76 7.75
CA SER A 48 -10.79 1.03 6.63
C SER A 48 -11.83 0.59 5.59
N ASP A 49 -12.92 -0.02 6.02
CA ASP A 49 -14.02 -0.43 5.14
C ASP A 49 -14.57 0.74 4.32
N GLN A 50 -14.79 1.89 4.95
CA GLN A 50 -15.33 3.06 4.29
C GLN A 50 -14.33 3.69 3.31
N ILE A 51 -13.04 3.70 3.67
CA ILE A 51 -11.96 4.13 2.78
C ILE A 51 -11.94 3.25 1.51
N TYR A 52 -11.98 1.93 1.65
CA TYR A 52 -11.97 1.02 0.49
C TYR A 52 -13.22 1.15 -0.39
N VAL A 53 -14.39 1.44 0.19
CA VAL A 53 -15.60 1.77 -0.59
C VAL A 53 -15.39 3.02 -1.44
N VAL A 54 -14.79 4.08 -0.89
CA VAL A 54 -14.51 5.32 -1.64
C VAL A 54 -13.47 5.07 -2.74
N LEU A 55 -12.42 4.31 -2.44
CA LEU A 55 -11.39 3.94 -3.41
C LEU A 55 -11.97 3.14 -4.58
N GLY A 56 -12.88 2.19 -4.33
CA GLY A 56 -13.55 1.43 -5.39
C GLY A 56 -14.42 2.31 -6.31
N LYS A 57 -15.13 3.29 -5.72
CA LYS A 57 -15.90 4.27 -6.50
C LYS A 57 -14.99 5.15 -7.35
N LEU A 58 -13.83 5.54 -6.81
CA LEU A 58 -12.83 6.33 -7.53
C LEU A 58 -12.24 5.55 -8.71
N ASP A 59 -11.82 4.30 -8.51
CA ASP A 59 -11.31 3.42 -9.57
C ASP A 59 -12.33 3.26 -10.71
N THR A 60 -13.61 3.04 -10.35
CA THR A 60 -14.69 2.96 -11.35
C THR A 60 -14.80 4.23 -12.19
N LYS A 61 -14.76 5.42 -11.56
CA LYS A 61 -14.79 6.71 -12.27
C LYS A 61 -13.56 6.91 -13.15
N MET A 62 -12.37 6.64 -12.61
CA MET A 62 -11.12 6.80 -13.35
C MET A 62 -11.12 5.94 -14.61
N ARG A 63 -11.57 4.69 -14.52
CA ARG A 63 -11.69 3.80 -15.70
C ARG A 63 -12.69 4.31 -16.73
N ALA A 64 -13.81 4.88 -16.29
CA ALA A 64 -14.78 5.48 -17.20
C ALA A 64 -14.19 6.67 -17.98
N GLU A 65 -13.26 7.41 -17.39
CA GLU A 65 -12.49 8.51 -18.01
C GLU A 65 -11.26 8.02 -18.82
N GLY A 66 -11.09 6.71 -18.99
CA GLY A 66 -10.01 6.13 -19.80
C GLY A 66 -8.73 5.81 -19.05
N TYR A 67 -8.72 5.83 -17.71
CA TYR A 67 -7.58 5.36 -16.93
C TYR A 67 -7.34 3.85 -17.15
N VAL A 68 -6.14 3.51 -17.59
CA VAL A 68 -5.64 2.13 -17.69
C VAL A 68 -4.63 1.91 -16.57
N PRO A 69 -4.93 1.05 -15.58
CA PRO A 69 -3.99 0.76 -14.50
C PRO A 69 -2.76 0.05 -15.04
N ASN A 70 -1.58 0.49 -14.60
CA ASN A 70 -0.36 -0.28 -14.81
C ASN A 70 -0.34 -1.44 -13.81
N VAL A 71 -0.59 -2.65 -14.30
CA VAL A 71 -0.62 -3.88 -13.51
C VAL A 71 0.69 -4.65 -13.53
N ASP A 72 1.72 -4.15 -14.23
CA ASP A 72 3.03 -4.82 -14.32
C ASP A 72 3.73 -4.91 -12.95
N LEU A 73 3.27 -4.11 -11.98
CA LEU A 73 3.75 -4.08 -10.60
C LEU A 73 2.96 -4.99 -9.64
N LEU A 74 1.88 -5.65 -10.08
CA LEU A 74 1.06 -6.54 -9.23
C LEU A 74 1.62 -7.97 -9.11
N LEU A 75 2.66 -8.31 -9.88
CA LEU A 75 3.40 -9.56 -9.74
C LEU A 75 4.52 -9.39 -8.71
N THR A 76 4.22 -9.51 -7.42
CA THR A 76 5.26 -9.66 -6.36
C THR A 76 4.78 -10.56 -5.24
#